data_AF-A0A183E697-F1
#
_entry.id   AF-A0A183E697-F1
#
_cell.length_a   1.000
_cell.length_b   1.000
_cell.length_c   1.000
_cell.angle_alpha   90.00
_cell.angle_beta   90.00
_cell.angle_gamma   90.00
#
_symmetry.space_group_name_H-M   'P 1'
#
loop_
_entity.id
_entity.type
_entity.pdbx_description
1 polymer ?
#
loop_
_entity_poly.entity_id
_entity_poly.type
_entity_poly.pdbx_seq_one_letter_code
_entity_poly.pdbx_strand_id
1 'polypeptide(L)'
;MHGYEIEFVFGVPLYNFTAGYTSQERIFSEKVLKYWTHFANFGEPNFDGPGAIRWPEYRDSEQWMYLRAMEHRPIERRKKRECELWRNAKDLEFADYRKLMNFIIPL
;
A
#
# COMPACT_ATOMS: atom_id res chain seq x y z
N MET A 1 -11.30 -5.52 6.10
CA MET A 1 -10.29 -5.96 7.09
C MET A 1 -8.94 -6.05 6.39
N HIS A 2 -7.87 -6.41 7.08
CA HIS A 2 -6.59 -6.70 6.43
C HIS A 2 -6.73 -7.84 5.41
N GLY A 3 -6.05 -7.75 4.26
CA GLY A 3 -6.04 -8.78 3.21
C GLY A 3 -7.21 -8.72 2.22
N TYR A 4 -8.12 -7.76 2.35
CA TYR A 4 -9.28 -7.63 1.45
C TYR A 4 -8.88 -7.15 0.05
N GLU A 5 -7.70 -6.55 -0.09
CA GLU A 5 -7.13 -6.14 -1.36
C GLU A 5 -6.71 -7.33 -2.26
N ILE A 6 -6.45 -8.50 -1.67
CA ILE A 6 -5.89 -9.67 -2.37
C ILE A 6 -6.80 -10.08 -3.54
N GLU A 7 -8.12 -10.16 -3.31
CA GLU A 7 -9.07 -10.55 -4.35
C GLU A 7 -9.01 -9.63 -5.58
N PHE A 8 -8.83 -8.33 -5.37
CA PHE A 8 -8.76 -7.34 -6.44
C PHE A 8 -7.43 -7.39 -7.18
N VAL A 9 -6.33 -7.62 -6.45
CA VAL A 9 -4.98 -7.78 -7.02
C VAL A 9 -4.87 -9.03 -7.88
N PHE A 10 -5.58 -10.11 -7.53
CA PHE A 10 -5.58 -11.37 -8.29
C PHE A 10 -6.73 -11.50 -9.31
N GLY A 11 -7.57 -10.46 -9.47
CA GLY A 11 -8.60 -10.48 -10.51
C GLY A 11 -9.84 -11.30 -10.19
N VAL A 12 -10.08 -11.68 -8.92
CA VAL A 12 -11.24 -12.49 -8.52
C VAL A 12 -12.58 -11.92 -9.04
N PRO A 13 -12.83 -10.59 -8.97
CA PRO A 13 -14.06 -10.01 -9.51
C PRO A 13 -14.30 -10.26 -11.01
N LEU A 14 -13.24 -10.53 -11.78
CA LEU A 14 -13.30 -10.68 -13.24
C LEU A 14 -13.73 -12.07 -13.70
N TYR A 15 -13.50 -13.09 -12.87
CA TYR A 15 -13.82 -14.48 -13.22
C TYR A 15 -14.83 -15.15 -12.28
N ASN A 16 -14.99 -14.66 -11.05
CA ASN A 16 -15.94 -15.22 -10.10
C ASN A 16 -17.31 -14.53 -10.22
N PHE A 17 -18.11 -14.98 -11.19
CA PHE A 17 -19.44 -14.42 -11.43
C PHE A 17 -20.49 -14.80 -10.37
N THR A 18 -20.22 -15.82 -9.56
CA THR A 18 -21.12 -16.29 -8.50
C THR A 18 -21.00 -15.52 -7.18
N ALA A 19 -19.87 -14.86 -6.93
CA ALA A 19 -19.61 -14.13 -5.70
C ALA A 19 -20.31 -12.75 -5.59
N GLY A 20 -21.06 -12.35 -6.62
CA GLY A 20 -21.89 -11.15 -6.55
C GLY A 20 -21.16 -9.81 -6.64
N TYR A 21 -19.92 -9.77 -7.16
CA TYR A 21 -19.20 -8.51 -7.38
C TYR A 21 -19.97 -7.57 -8.30
N THR A 22 -20.01 -6.31 -7.91
CA THR A 22 -20.62 -5.22 -8.67
C THR A 22 -19.78 -4.87 -9.91
N SER A 23 -20.40 -4.24 -10.92
CA SER A 23 -19.65 -3.76 -12.09
C SER A 23 -18.53 -2.79 -11.73
N GLN A 24 -18.71 -1.99 -10.66
CA GLN A 24 -17.69 -1.08 -10.16
C GLN A 24 -16.47 -1.83 -9.58
N GLU A 25 -16.71 -2.91 -8.85
CA GLU A 25 -15.64 -3.76 -8.30
C GLU A 25 -14.87 -4.51 -9.39
N ARG A 26 -15.54 -4.89 -10.48
CA ARG A 26 -14.85 -5.46 -11.66
C ARG A 26 -13.92 -4.45 -12.32
N ILE A 27 -14.43 -3.25 -12.62
CA ILE A 27 -13.63 -2.16 -13.19
C ILE A 27 -12.47 -1.80 -12.25
N PHE A 28 -12.71 -1.80 -10.94
CA PHE A 28 -11.68 -1.58 -9.94
C PHE A 28 -10.58 -2.63 -9.99
N SER A 29 -10.93 -3.91 -10.03
CA SER A 29 -9.98 -5.01 -10.09
C SER A 29 -9.14 -4.97 -11.37
N GLU A 30 -9.76 -4.70 -12.53
CA GLU A 30 -9.02 -4.48 -13.79
C GLU A 30 -7.99 -3.35 -13.65
N LYS A 31 -8.37 -2.25 -12.99
CA LYS A 31 -7.47 -1.12 -12.80
C LYS A 31 -6.31 -1.43 -11.85
N VAL A 32 -6.59 -2.12 -10.74
CA VAL A 32 -5.56 -2.61 -9.81
C VAL A 32 -4.58 -3.54 -10.52
N LEU A 33 -5.08 -4.51 -11.29
CA LEU A 33 -4.25 -5.41 -12.09
C LEU A 33 -3.34 -4.65 -13.06
N LYS A 34 -3.85 -3.61 -13.73
CA LYS A 34 -3.04 -2.77 -14.63
C LYS A 34 -1.91 -2.07 -13.89
N TYR A 35 -2.20 -1.44 -12.73
CA TYR A 35 -1.16 -0.80 -11.92
C TYR A 35 -0.07 -1.79 -11.49
N TRP A 36 -0.46 -2.98 -11.02
CA TRP A 36 0.50 -4.01 -10.58
C TRP A 36 1.32 -4.60 -11.73
N THR A 37 0.68 -4.86 -12.87
CA THR A 37 1.36 -5.39 -14.06
C THR A 37 2.37 -4.38 -14.61
N HIS A 38 2.00 -3.09 -14.65
CA HIS A 38 2.91 -2.05 -15.11
C HIS A 38 4.11 -1.91 -14.17
N PHE A 39 3.87 -1.93 -12.85
CA PHE A 39 4.95 -1.91 -11.86
C PHE A 39 5.88 -3.13 -12.00
N ALA A 40 5.33 -4.33 -12.18
CA ALA A 40 6.14 -5.54 -12.35
C ALA A 40 7.00 -5.51 -13.63
N ASN A 41 6.49 -4.93 -14.72
CA ASN A 41 7.18 -4.89 -16.01
C ASN A 41 8.18 -3.72 -16.12
N PHE A 42 7.87 -2.56 -15.56
CA PHE A 42 8.59 -1.31 -15.82
C PHE A 42 9.16 -0.64 -14.56
N GLY A 43 8.84 -1.16 -13.36
CA GLY A 43 9.24 -0.55 -12.09
C GLY A 43 8.38 0.65 -11.67
N GLU A 44 7.33 0.98 -12.42
CA GLU A 44 6.44 2.10 -12.12
C GLU A 44 4.98 1.75 -12.49
N PRO A 45 3.98 2.16 -11.70
CA PRO A 45 2.62 1.65 -11.84
C PRO A 45 1.80 2.33 -12.95
N ASN A 46 2.22 3.49 -13.47
CA ASN A 46 1.39 4.31 -14.33
C ASN A 46 1.24 3.73 -15.73
N PHE A 47 0.01 3.58 -16.20
CA PHE A 47 -0.28 3.17 -17.57
C PHE A 47 -1.04 4.28 -18.30
N ASP A 48 -1.03 4.23 -19.63
CA ASP A 48 -1.84 5.12 -20.46
C ASP A 48 -3.23 4.53 -20.74
N GLY A 49 -4.23 5.39 -20.89
CA GLY A 49 -5.59 5.01 -21.31
C GLY A 49 -6.72 5.58 -20.43
N PRO A 50 -7.98 5.29 -20.78
CA PRO A 50 -9.14 5.81 -20.07
C PRO A 50 -9.14 5.43 -18.58
N GLY A 51 -9.37 6.43 -17.73
CA GLY A 51 -9.41 6.23 -16.28
C GLY A 51 -8.05 6.04 -15.62
N ALA A 52 -6.94 6.16 -16.36
CA ALA A 52 -5.61 6.21 -15.79
C ALA A 52 -5.46 7.46 -14.91
N ILE A 53 -5.05 7.26 -13.67
CA ILE A 53 -4.74 8.34 -12.73
C ILE A 53 -3.28 8.18 -12.36
N ARG A 54 -2.51 9.27 -12.52
CA ARG A 54 -1.10 9.26 -12.21
C ARG A 54 -0.90 8.99 -10.71
N TRP A 55 -0.09 7.98 -10.45
CA TRP A 55 0.43 7.59 -9.16
C TRP A 55 1.80 8.24 -8.99
N PRO A 56 1.90 9.31 -8.18
CA PRO A 56 3.14 10.03 -7.99
C PRO A 56 4.15 9.19 -7.21
N GLU A 57 5.43 9.37 -7.52
CA GLU A 57 6.50 8.71 -6.78
C GLU A 57 6.52 9.19 -5.33
N TYR A 58 6.60 8.26 -4.38
CA TYR A 58 6.53 8.59 -2.96
C TYR A 58 7.72 9.43 -2.48
N ARG A 59 8.92 9.22 -3.06
CA ARG A 59 10.15 9.89 -2.64
C ARG A 59 10.03 11.42 -2.69
N ASP A 60 9.44 11.93 -3.76
CA ASP A 60 9.36 13.37 -4.01
C ASP A 60 8.02 13.97 -3.53
N SER A 61 6.94 13.19 -3.60
CA SER A 61 5.60 13.70 -3.27
C SER A 61 5.18 13.49 -1.81
N GLU A 62 5.74 12.50 -1.13
CA GLU A 62 5.20 11.94 0.12
C GLU A 62 3.70 11.57 0.03
N GLN A 63 3.16 11.35 -1.18
CA GLN A 63 1.76 11.03 -1.41
C GLN A 63 1.55 9.52 -1.54
N TRP A 64 0.42 9.05 -1.03
CA TRP A 64 -0.05 7.69 -1.24
C TRP A 64 -1.13 7.68 -2.32
N MET A 65 -1.26 6.57 -3.05
CA MET A 65 -2.45 6.36 -3.86
C MET A 65 -3.56 5.76 -3.00
N TYR A 66 -4.70 6.44 -2.94
CA TYR A 66 -5.93 5.87 -2.40
C TYR A 66 -6.60 5.03 -3.48
N LEU A 67 -6.87 3.76 -3.20
CA LEU A 67 -7.50 2.82 -4.13
C LEU A 67 -8.87 2.40 -3.59
N ARG A 68 -9.93 2.76 -4.30
CA ARG A 68 -11.31 2.38 -4.01
C ARG A 68 -12.11 2.35 -5.31
N ALA A 69 -13.08 1.45 -5.42
CA ALA A 69 -13.78 1.17 -6.67
C ALA A 69 -14.36 2.37 -7.44
N MET A 70 -14.63 3.49 -6.78
CA MET A 70 -15.12 4.73 -7.40
C MET A 70 -14.15 5.93 -7.27
N GLU A 71 -13.19 5.87 -6.36
CA GLU A 71 -12.36 7.03 -6.01
C GLU A 71 -10.92 6.57 -5.93
N HIS A 72 -10.14 6.96 -6.93
CA HIS A 72 -8.70 6.74 -6.95
C HIS A 72 -8.03 8.08 -7.06
N ARG A 73 -7.16 8.41 -6.12
CA ARG A 73 -6.42 9.66 -6.19
C ARG A 73 -5.18 9.61 -5.31
N PRO A 74 -4.16 10.40 -5.65
CA PRO A 74 -3.14 10.75 -4.69
C PRO A 74 -3.77 11.42 -3.47
N ILE A 75 -3.32 11.01 -2.29
CA ILE A 75 -3.66 11.59 -1.01
C ILE A 75 -2.38 11.88 -0.24
N GLU A 76 -2.44 12.85 0.67
CA GLU A 76 -1.36 13.03 1.64
C GLU A 76 -1.18 11.76 2.46
N ARG A 77 0.08 11.39 2.73
CA ARG A 77 0.37 10.28 3.64
C ARG A 77 -0.32 10.47 4.98
N ARG A 78 -0.87 9.37 5.52
CA ARG A 78 -1.58 9.39 6.79
C ARG A 78 -0.69 8.81 7.89
N LYS A 79 -1.17 8.86 9.14
CA LYS A 79 -0.54 8.21 10.29
C LYS A 79 0.88 8.70 10.64
N LYS A 80 1.27 9.90 10.18
CA LYS A 80 2.58 10.48 10.46
C LYS A 80 2.89 10.51 11.97
N ARG A 81 1.97 11.09 12.76
CA ARG A 81 2.10 11.21 14.22
C ARG A 81 2.17 9.85 14.91
N GLU A 82 1.30 8.93 14.54
CA GLU A 82 1.29 7.58 15.14
C GLU A 82 2.57 6.81 14.78
N CYS A 83 3.01 6.87 13.52
CA CYS A 83 4.26 6.23 13.11
C CYS A 83 5.49 6.83 13.80
N GLU A 84 5.52 8.15 13.97
CA GLU A 84 6.59 8.82 14.73
C GLU A 84 6.61 8.37 16.19
N LEU A 85 5.45 8.35 16.84
CA LEU A 85 5.32 7.87 18.22
C LEU A 85 5.82 6.43 18.38
N TRP A 86 5.38 5.50 17.52
CA TRP A 86 5.75 4.09 17.63
C TRP A 86 7.22 3.84 17.27
N ARG A 87 7.80 4.59 16.32
CA ARG A 87 9.24 4.52 16.04
C ARG A 87 10.05 5.00 17.24
N ASN A 88 9.67 6.14 17.83
CA ASN A 88 10.36 6.69 19.00
C ASN A 88 10.29 5.73 20.20
N ALA A 89 9.12 5.15 20.48
CA ALA A 89 8.96 4.16 21.54
C ALA A 89 9.88 2.95 21.33
N LYS A 90 9.85 2.37 20.12
CA LYS A 90 10.73 1.25 19.72
C LYS A 90 12.22 1.60 19.90
N ASP A 91 12.63 2.79 19.47
CA ASP A 91 14.03 3.21 19.52
C ASP A 91 14.52 3.42 20.96
N LEU A 92 13.67 3.98 21.84
CA LEU A 92 13.97 4.12 23.28
C LEU A 92 14.12 2.75 23.95
N GLU A 93 13.15 1.85 23.76
CA GLU A 93 13.19 0.49 24.34
C GLU A 93 14.43 -0.28 23.86
N PHE A 94 14.75 -0.18 22.58
CA PHE A 94 15.92 -0.86 22.00
C PHE A 94 17.25 -0.28 22.53
N ALA A 95 17.33 1.03 22.76
CA ALA A 95 18.50 1.66 23.35
C ALA A 95 18.75 1.17 24.78
N ASP A 96 17.70 1.05 25.58
CA ASP A 96 17.81 0.55 26.96
C ASP A 96 18.14 -0.94 27.00
N TYR A 97 17.55 -1.75 26.10
CA TYR A 97 17.95 -3.15 25.93
C TYR A 97 19.44 -3.31 25.62
N ARG A 98 19.98 -2.50 24.70
CA ARG A 98 21.42 -2.54 24.36
C ARG A 98 22.32 -2.19 25.55
N LYS A 99 21.94 -1.21 26.37
CA LYS A 99 22.69 -0.87 27.59
C LYS A 99 22.70 -2.03 28.57
N LEU A 100 21.55 -2.67 28.79
CA LEU A 100 21.43 -3.85 29.66
C LEU A 100 22.29 -5.02 29.15
N MET A 101 22.25 -5.32 27.85
CA MET A 101 23.07 -6.38 27.25
C MET A 101 24.57 -6.12 27.44
N ASN A 102 25.04 -4.89 27.18
CA ASN A 102 26.45 -4.54 27.39
C ASN A 102 26.90 -4.66 28.85
N PHE A 103 25.96 -4.58 29.80
CA PHE A 103 26.23 -4.77 31.21
C PHE A 103 26.25 -6.26 31.62
N ILE A 104 25.43 -7.10 31.00
CA ILE A 104 25.24 -8.52 31.36
C ILE A 104 26.27 -9.43 30.67
N ILE A 105 26.72 -9.10 29.47
CA ILE A 105 27.76 -9.85 28.73
C ILE A 105 28.91 -8.90 28.41
N PRO A 106 29.75 -8.55 29.41
CA PRO A 106 30.99 -7.84 29.12
C PRO A 106 31.91 -8.76 28.31
N LEU A 107 32.44 -8.24 27.20
CA LEU A 107 33.53 -8.88 26.44
C LEU A 107 34.77 -9.06 27.31
#